data_AF-A0A927Z561-F1
#
_entry.id   AF-A0A927Z561-F1
#
_cell.length_a   1.000
_cell.length_b   1.000
_cell.length_c   1.000
_cell.angle_alpha   90.00
_cell.angle_beta   90.00
_cell.angle_gamma   90.00
#
_symmetry.space_group_name_H-M   'P 1'
#
loop_
_entity.id
_entity.type
_entity.pdbx_description
1 polymer ?
#
loop_
_entity_poly.entity_id
_entity_poly.type
_entity_poly.pdbx_seq_one_letter_code
_entity_poly.pdbx_strand_id
1 'polypeptide(L)'
;MDIIKKLLALGLVVVMAAATVVGCGNKDAAKKKAAVIEIDLTNEEYAFGVDKAQPELLEKVNAFIAEIKANGKFDEICNNNFGTGTPVAVESADLDTSKDQLVVATNAAFEPFEYKKGDKYYGIDMEIAKALADYLNMELVIQNMDFDSVCLSVGQHTCDIAMAGLTVKEDRKEHVDFSTSYYTASQKLIVTSDNKEFADCKDAAAVEAILKAKDKKTKIGVQTGTTGQFYCEGDADWGFDGFPVTTIGYKNGSLAVQDLLNGNLNYVVIDSAPAKCITEAINKMQ
;
A
#
# COMPACT_ATOMS: atom_id res chain seq x y z
N MET A 1 1.19 26.03 -60.44
CA MET A 1 1.18 24.56 -60.59
C MET A 1 1.48 23.95 -59.24
N ASP A 2 0.67 24.31 -58.25
CA ASP A 2 -0.63 23.67 -57.94
C ASP A 2 -0.36 22.45 -57.06
N ILE A 3 -0.59 22.53 -55.75
CA ILE A 3 -1.92 22.53 -55.10
C ILE A 3 -2.76 21.36 -55.63
N ILE A 4 -3.28 20.53 -54.70
CA ILE A 4 -4.31 19.50 -54.93
C ILE A 4 -3.72 18.25 -55.61
N LYS A 5 -3.62 17.10 -54.94
CA LYS A 5 -4.77 16.23 -54.66
C LYS A 5 -4.59 15.48 -53.33
N LYS A 6 -5.23 16.00 -52.29
CA LYS A 6 -6.05 15.15 -51.40
C LYS A 6 -7.27 14.68 -52.20
N LEU A 7 -7.84 13.55 -51.76
CA LEU A 7 -9.14 12.95 -52.11
C LEU A 7 -9.12 11.94 -53.27
N LEU A 8 -9.33 10.67 -52.91
CA LEU A 8 -10.42 9.78 -53.37
C LEU A 8 -10.20 8.44 -52.65
N ALA A 9 -10.94 8.16 -51.57
CA ALA A 9 -12.28 7.56 -51.57
C ALA A 9 -12.23 6.03 -51.51
N LEU A 10 -12.72 5.53 -50.38
CA LEU A 10 -13.44 4.26 -50.14
C LEU A 10 -13.38 3.21 -51.26
N GLY A 11 -12.76 2.07 -50.93
CA GLY A 11 -13.04 0.78 -51.55
C GLY A 11 -13.20 -0.26 -50.45
N LEU A 12 -14.44 -0.42 -49.97
CA LEU A 12 -14.84 -1.49 -49.05
C LEU A 12 -14.79 -2.83 -49.81
N VAL A 13 -13.93 -3.76 -49.39
CA VAL A 13 -14.11 -5.18 -49.74
C VAL A 13 -14.03 -5.99 -48.46
N VAL A 14 -15.21 -6.34 -47.96
CA VAL A 14 -15.43 -7.37 -46.96
C VAL A 14 -15.17 -8.71 -47.62
N VAL A 15 -14.18 -9.46 -47.13
CA VAL A 15 -14.15 -10.92 -47.29
C VAL A 15 -14.03 -11.52 -45.89
N MET A 16 -15.19 -11.96 -45.38
CA MET A 16 -15.25 -12.94 -44.30
C MET A 16 -14.58 -14.23 -44.78
N ALA A 17 -13.54 -14.66 -44.07
CA ALA A 17 -13.12 -16.05 -44.06
C ALA A 17 -13.12 -16.51 -42.60
N ALA A 18 -14.21 -17.16 -42.21
CA ALA A 18 -14.31 -17.90 -40.97
C ALA A 18 -13.36 -19.10 -41.03
N ALA A 19 -12.40 -19.16 -40.09
CA ALA A 19 -11.68 -20.38 -39.77
C ALA A 19 -12.02 -20.72 -38.30
N THR A 20 -12.94 -21.67 -38.13
CA THR A 20 -13.31 -22.23 -36.84
C THR A 20 -12.53 -23.50 -36.53
N VAL A 21 -11.87 -23.49 -35.36
CA VAL A 21 -11.65 -24.61 -34.41
C VAL A 21 -10.60 -25.65 -34.86
N VAL A 22 -9.54 -25.97 -34.10
CA VAL A 22 -9.53 -26.62 -32.78
C VAL A 22 -8.34 -26.13 -31.94
N GLY A 23 -8.63 -25.40 -30.86
CA GLY A 23 -7.75 -25.32 -29.70
C GLY A 23 -8.55 -25.81 -28.51
N CYS A 24 -8.33 -27.06 -28.09
CA CYS A 24 -8.85 -27.58 -26.82
C CYS A 24 -8.10 -26.89 -25.66
N GLY A 25 -8.49 -25.65 -25.37
CA GLY A 25 -8.27 -24.99 -24.09
C GLY A 25 -9.59 -25.02 -23.33
N ASN A 26 -9.55 -25.52 -22.11
CA ASN A 26 -10.68 -25.76 -21.22
C ASN A 26 -11.70 -24.60 -21.23
N LYS A 27 -12.99 -24.94 -21.38
CA LYS A 27 -14.12 -24.00 -21.26
C LYS A 27 -14.12 -23.37 -19.86
N ASP A 28 -14.17 -22.04 -19.81
CA ASP A 28 -14.72 -21.22 -18.72
C ASP A 28 -14.48 -21.72 -17.29
N ALA A 29 -13.21 -21.81 -16.86
CA ALA A 29 -12.92 -21.68 -15.44
C ALA A 29 -13.18 -20.22 -15.06
N ALA A 30 -14.21 -19.94 -14.26
CA ALA A 30 -14.44 -18.61 -13.72
C ALA A 30 -13.13 -18.07 -13.12
N LYS A 31 -12.72 -16.86 -13.50
CA LYS A 31 -11.50 -16.25 -12.95
C LYS A 31 -11.62 -16.23 -11.42
N LYS A 32 -10.58 -16.73 -10.74
CA LYS A 32 -10.55 -16.75 -9.28
C LYS A 32 -10.50 -15.31 -8.77
N LYS A 33 -11.30 -15.03 -7.75
CA LYS A 33 -11.25 -13.76 -7.01
C LYS A 33 -10.38 -13.90 -5.77
N ALA A 34 -9.87 -12.79 -5.28
CA ALA A 34 -9.22 -12.73 -3.97
C ALA A 34 -10.28 -12.48 -2.88
N ALA A 35 -10.03 -12.95 -1.67
CA ALA A 35 -10.87 -12.76 -0.50
C ALA A 35 -9.99 -12.51 0.74
N VAL A 36 -10.38 -11.53 1.55
CA VAL A 36 -9.74 -11.24 2.84
C VAL A 36 -10.35 -12.15 3.91
N ILE A 37 -9.50 -12.71 4.78
CA ILE A 37 -9.95 -13.37 6.01
C ILE A 37 -10.17 -12.29 7.06
N GLU A 38 -11.41 -12.16 7.53
CA GLU A 38 -11.85 -11.10 8.45
C GLU A 38 -11.39 -11.34 9.91
N ILE A 39 -10.09 -11.58 10.11
CA ILE A 39 -9.44 -11.83 11.40
C ILE A 39 -8.17 -10.98 11.44
N ASP A 40 -8.06 -10.08 12.42
CA ASP A 40 -6.82 -9.33 12.66
C ASP A 40 -5.76 -10.27 13.21
N LEU A 41 -4.60 -10.28 12.57
CA LEU A 41 -3.49 -11.19 12.91
C LEU A 41 -2.48 -10.54 13.85
N THR A 42 -2.37 -9.22 13.79
CA THR A 42 -1.44 -8.41 14.57
C THR A 42 -2.13 -7.14 15.04
N ASN A 43 -1.43 -6.38 15.86
CA ASN A 43 -1.83 -5.06 16.29
C ASN A 43 -0.58 -4.16 16.30
N GLU A 44 -0.63 -3.07 15.55
CA GLU A 44 0.49 -2.14 15.42
C GLU A 44 0.04 -0.69 15.30
N GLU A 45 0.95 0.24 15.59
CA GLU A 45 0.70 1.67 15.56
C GLU A 45 1.48 2.31 14.41
N TYR A 46 0.81 3.14 13.62
CA TYR A 46 1.44 3.96 12.59
C TYR A 46 1.79 5.34 13.11
N ALA A 47 3.01 5.77 12.80
CA ALA A 47 3.52 7.10 13.12
C ALA A 47 4.40 7.62 11.98
N PHE A 48 4.57 8.95 11.91
CA PHE A 48 5.47 9.55 10.93
C PHE A 48 6.91 9.51 11.44
N GLY A 49 7.85 9.20 10.56
CA GLY A 49 9.27 9.17 10.90
C GLY A 49 9.95 10.48 10.54
N VAL A 50 10.34 11.28 11.52
CA VAL A 50 10.98 12.59 11.31
C VAL A 50 12.51 12.44 11.33
N ASP A 51 13.21 13.23 10.52
CA ASP A 51 14.67 13.31 10.55
C ASP A 51 15.17 13.64 11.96
N LYS A 52 16.06 12.80 12.50
CA LYS A 52 16.66 12.95 13.84
C LYS A 52 17.48 14.23 13.98
N ALA A 53 17.93 14.81 12.86
CA ALA A 53 18.59 16.11 12.84
C ALA A 53 17.62 17.30 12.99
N GLN A 54 16.30 17.05 12.99
CA GLN A 54 15.25 18.07 13.03
C GLN A 54 14.28 17.91 14.22
N PRO A 55 14.76 17.98 15.49
CA PRO A 55 13.90 17.81 16.66
C PRO A 55 12.77 18.86 16.77
N GLU A 56 12.99 20.09 16.28
CA GLU A 56 11.94 21.12 16.23
C GLU A 56 10.82 20.75 15.25
N LEU A 57 11.14 20.05 14.14
CA LEU A 57 10.13 19.55 13.22
C LEU A 57 9.28 18.48 13.91
N LEU A 58 9.89 17.57 14.66
CA LEU A 58 9.17 16.54 15.41
C LEU A 58 8.20 17.13 16.43
N GLU A 59 8.61 18.17 17.17
CA GLU A 59 7.73 18.89 18.09
C GLU A 59 6.51 19.50 17.36
N LYS A 60 6.73 20.15 16.21
CA LYS A 60 5.66 20.73 15.39
C LYS A 60 4.75 19.67 14.79
N VAL A 61 5.29 18.54 14.32
CA VAL A 61 4.51 17.39 13.82
C VAL A 61 3.60 16.85 14.92
N ASN A 62 4.11 16.68 16.14
CA ASN A 62 3.30 16.22 17.27
C ASN A 62 2.21 17.22 17.67
N ALA A 63 2.52 18.51 17.69
CA ALA A 63 1.53 19.56 17.94
C ALA A 63 0.44 19.57 16.86
N PHE A 64 0.83 19.45 15.59
CA PHE A 64 -0.07 19.38 14.45
C PHE A 64 -0.98 18.14 14.51
N ILE A 65 -0.46 16.95 14.79
CA ILE A 65 -1.26 15.73 14.95
C ILE A 65 -2.31 15.91 16.04
N ALA A 66 -1.93 16.49 17.20
CA ALA A 66 -2.86 16.79 18.27
C ALA A 66 -3.94 17.78 17.84
N GLU A 67 -3.57 18.83 17.09
CA GLU A 67 -4.48 19.84 16.57
C GLU A 67 -5.52 19.24 15.60
N ILE A 68 -5.09 18.49 14.58
CA ILE A 68 -6.00 17.91 13.59
C ILE A 68 -6.93 16.85 14.18
N LYS A 69 -6.50 16.16 15.24
CA LYS A 69 -7.36 15.25 16.01
C LYS A 69 -8.37 16.03 16.84
N ALA A 70 -7.96 17.11 17.50
CA ALA A 70 -8.85 17.91 18.35
C ALA A 70 -9.91 18.69 17.57
N ASN A 71 -9.56 19.19 16.38
CA ASN A 71 -10.46 19.99 15.55
C ASN A 71 -11.32 19.18 14.55
N GLY A 72 -11.15 17.85 14.52
CA GLY A 72 -11.90 16.94 13.65
C GLY A 72 -11.39 16.84 12.21
N LYS A 73 -10.30 17.53 11.85
CA LYS A 73 -9.71 17.44 10.50
C LYS A 73 -9.19 16.05 10.19
N PHE A 74 -8.63 15.35 11.18
CA PHE A 74 -8.20 13.96 11.02
C PHE A 74 -9.38 13.04 10.68
N ASP A 75 -10.52 13.21 11.36
CA ASP A 75 -11.73 12.42 11.10
C ASP A 75 -12.31 12.72 9.71
N GLU A 76 -12.24 13.97 9.25
CA GLU A 76 -12.61 14.37 7.89
C GLU A 76 -11.75 13.64 6.85
N ILE A 77 -10.42 13.65 7.02
CA ILE A 77 -9.47 12.96 6.14
C ILE A 77 -9.74 11.45 6.14
N CYS A 78 -9.99 10.85 7.31
CA CYS A 78 -10.34 9.44 7.41
C CYS A 78 -11.66 9.14 6.70
N ASN A 79 -12.68 9.98 6.83
CA ASN A 79 -13.95 9.80 6.13
C ASN A 79 -13.83 9.96 4.61
N ASN A 80 -12.91 10.81 4.13
CA ASN A 80 -12.60 10.94 2.69
C ASN A 80 -12.07 9.63 2.09
N ASN A 81 -11.30 8.87 2.87
CA ASN A 81 -10.52 7.74 2.37
C ASN A 81 -11.05 6.35 2.79
N PHE A 82 -11.62 6.21 3.99
CA PHE A 82 -12.26 4.97 4.46
C PHE A 82 -13.79 4.97 4.32
N GLY A 83 -14.38 6.17 4.35
CA GLY A 83 -15.81 6.36 4.51
C GLY A 83 -16.56 6.52 3.18
N THR A 84 -17.51 7.45 3.19
CA THR A 84 -18.33 7.79 2.01
C THR A 84 -17.90 9.11 1.37
N GLY A 85 -16.86 9.75 1.91
CA GLY A 85 -16.28 10.96 1.35
C GLY A 85 -15.54 10.70 0.03
N THR A 86 -14.88 11.73 -0.49
CA THR A 86 -14.11 11.63 -1.73
C THR A 86 -12.65 11.94 -1.42
N PRO A 87 -11.71 11.03 -1.74
CA PRO A 87 -10.28 11.28 -1.56
C PRO A 87 -9.84 12.58 -2.25
N VAL A 88 -9.06 13.39 -1.55
CA VAL A 88 -8.61 14.68 -2.07
C VAL A 88 -7.29 14.50 -2.82
N ALA A 89 -7.21 15.09 -4.01
CA ALA A 89 -5.98 15.06 -4.79
C ALA A 89 -4.95 16.02 -4.20
N VAL A 90 -3.73 15.52 -4.02
CA VAL A 90 -2.57 16.26 -3.52
C VAL A 90 -1.53 16.38 -4.63
N GLU A 91 -1.05 17.59 -4.83
CA GLU A 91 -0.01 17.93 -5.80
C GLU A 91 1.33 18.07 -5.09
N SER A 92 2.38 17.63 -5.76
CA SER A 92 3.77 17.80 -5.32
C SER A 92 4.41 18.91 -6.13
N ALA A 93 5.13 19.81 -5.46
CA ALA A 93 6.05 20.71 -6.14
C ALA A 93 7.30 19.96 -6.62
N ASP A 94 8.08 20.64 -7.45
CA ASP A 94 9.44 20.24 -7.79
C ASP A 94 10.38 20.54 -6.62
N LEU A 95 11.34 19.65 -6.38
CA LEU A 95 12.39 19.86 -5.38
C LEU A 95 13.27 21.05 -5.78
N ASP A 96 13.36 22.04 -4.89
CA ASP A 96 14.13 23.26 -5.03
C ASP A 96 14.73 23.64 -3.68
N THR A 97 16.01 23.32 -3.51
CA THR A 97 16.76 23.54 -2.25
C THR A 97 16.98 25.02 -1.92
N SER A 98 16.56 25.94 -2.78
CA SER A 98 16.58 27.38 -2.49
C SER A 98 15.29 27.90 -1.83
N LYS A 99 14.26 27.06 -1.74
CA LYS A 99 12.96 27.37 -1.13
C LYS A 99 12.78 26.67 0.21
N ASP A 100 11.79 27.14 0.95
CA ASP A 100 11.33 26.49 2.18
C ASP A 100 10.33 25.37 1.81
N GLN A 101 10.79 24.12 1.84
CA GLN A 101 10.04 22.95 1.37
C GLN A 101 10.00 21.86 2.44
N LEU A 102 8.84 21.23 2.60
CA LEU A 102 8.70 19.99 3.36
C LEU A 102 8.84 18.82 2.40
N VAL A 103 9.94 18.08 2.49
CA VAL A 103 10.25 16.93 1.63
C VAL A 103 9.78 15.63 2.31
N VAL A 104 8.68 15.08 1.80
CA VAL A 104 8.02 13.89 2.33
C VAL A 104 8.46 12.64 1.55
N ALA A 105 9.05 11.67 2.24
CA ALA A 105 9.31 10.33 1.71
C ALA A 105 8.07 9.45 1.85
N THR A 106 7.69 8.76 0.77
CA THR A 106 6.51 7.88 0.77
C THR A 106 6.64 6.68 -0.18
N ASN A 107 5.73 5.70 -0.07
CA ASN A 107 5.52 4.62 -1.03
C ASN A 107 4.07 4.61 -1.51
N ALA A 108 3.76 5.37 -2.56
CA ALA A 108 2.40 5.63 -3.04
C ALA A 108 1.76 4.44 -3.81
N ALA A 109 1.72 3.26 -3.17
CA ALA A 109 1.12 2.02 -3.64
C ALA A 109 0.30 1.31 -2.54
N PHE A 110 -0.14 2.06 -1.53
CA PHE A 110 -0.72 1.59 -0.27
C PHE A 110 -2.05 2.30 0.02
N GLU A 111 -3.02 2.15 -0.90
CA GLU A 111 -4.38 2.66 -0.71
C GLU A 111 -5.02 2.00 0.54
N PRO A 112 -5.64 2.76 1.46
CA PRO A 112 -6.09 4.15 1.32
C PRO A 112 -5.19 5.22 1.99
N PHE A 113 -3.96 4.88 2.39
CA PHE A 113 -3.07 5.80 3.09
C PHE A 113 -2.25 6.65 2.12
N GLU A 114 -1.60 6.03 1.14
CA GLU A 114 -0.84 6.74 0.13
C GLU A 114 -0.89 6.01 -1.21
N TYR A 115 -1.35 6.70 -2.25
CA TYR A 115 -1.41 6.11 -3.58
C TYR A 115 -1.40 7.18 -4.67
N LYS A 116 -1.03 6.78 -5.87
CA LYS A 116 -1.10 7.64 -7.07
C LYS A 116 -2.30 7.32 -7.94
N LYS A 117 -2.86 8.37 -8.53
CA LYS A 117 -3.77 8.27 -9.68
C LYS A 117 -3.39 9.31 -10.72
N GLY A 118 -2.77 8.85 -11.81
CA GLY A 118 -2.08 9.72 -12.75
C GLY A 118 -0.89 10.40 -12.06
N ASP A 119 -0.75 11.71 -12.24
CA ASP A 119 0.36 12.50 -11.68
C ASP A 119 0.09 13.00 -10.26
N LYS A 120 -1.11 12.74 -9.70
CA LYS A 120 -1.52 13.23 -8.38
C LYS A 120 -1.44 12.13 -7.32
N TYR A 121 -1.20 12.57 -6.09
CA TYR A 121 -1.18 11.73 -4.89
C TYR A 121 -2.52 11.81 -4.16
N TYR A 122 -2.88 10.75 -3.46
CA TYR A 122 -4.12 10.61 -2.71
C TYR A 122 -3.88 9.76 -1.48
N GLY A 123 -4.84 9.79 -0.57
CA GLY A 123 -4.83 8.98 0.64
C GLY A 123 -4.61 9.82 1.90
N ILE A 124 -4.81 9.16 3.04
CA ILE A 124 -4.74 9.76 4.37
C ILE A 124 -3.39 10.44 4.61
N ASP A 125 -2.29 9.75 4.35
CA ASP A 125 -0.94 10.27 4.58
C ASP A 125 -0.65 11.46 3.68
N MET A 126 -1.16 11.46 2.45
CA MET A 126 -0.97 12.56 1.50
C MET A 126 -1.79 13.79 1.87
N GLU A 127 -3.05 13.61 2.29
CA GLU A 127 -3.89 14.71 2.79
C GLU A 127 -3.31 15.31 4.08
N ILE A 128 -2.77 14.47 4.98
CA ILE A 128 -2.07 14.93 6.19
C ILE A 128 -0.77 15.66 5.80
N ALA A 129 0.01 15.15 4.86
CA ALA A 129 1.25 15.80 4.39
C ALA A 129 0.99 17.20 3.86
N LYS A 130 -0.08 17.38 3.07
CA LYS A 130 -0.48 18.69 2.57
C LYS A 130 -0.90 19.63 3.69
N ALA A 131 -1.71 19.15 4.64
CA ALA A 131 -2.15 19.95 5.77
C ALA A 131 -0.99 20.32 6.71
N LEU A 132 0.00 19.43 6.88
CA LEU A 132 1.23 19.70 7.64
C LEU A 132 2.08 20.76 6.95
N ALA A 133 2.30 20.64 5.63
CA ALA A 133 3.03 21.66 4.87
C ALA A 133 2.39 23.05 5.00
N ASP A 134 1.05 23.12 4.93
CA ASP A 134 0.31 24.37 5.16
C ASP A 134 0.48 24.91 6.59
N TYR A 135 0.41 24.03 7.59
CA TYR A 135 0.64 24.40 8.99
C TYR A 135 2.06 24.95 9.22
N LEU A 136 3.05 24.40 8.54
CA LEU A 136 4.44 24.85 8.59
C LEU A 136 4.73 26.06 7.70
N ASN A 137 3.79 26.46 6.84
CA ASN A 137 3.98 27.47 5.79
C ASN A 137 5.14 27.11 4.83
N MET A 138 5.21 25.85 4.41
CA MET A 138 6.22 25.30 3.49
C MET A 138 5.57 24.76 2.22
N GLU A 139 6.32 24.71 1.13
CA GLU A 139 5.89 24.05 -0.12
C GLU A 139 6.06 22.52 0.02
N LEU A 140 5.04 21.74 -0.34
CA LEU A 140 5.08 20.27 -0.24
C LEU A 140 5.82 19.65 -1.43
N VAL A 141 6.82 18.82 -1.14
CA VAL A 141 7.50 17.96 -2.12
C VAL A 141 7.36 16.51 -1.71
N ILE A 142 6.86 15.66 -2.60
CA ILE A 142 6.64 14.23 -2.33
C ILE A 142 7.65 13.39 -3.13
N GLN A 143 8.51 12.68 -2.40
CA GLN A 143 9.48 11.73 -2.91
C GLN A 143 8.91 10.30 -2.80
N ASN A 144 8.40 9.79 -3.92
CA ASN A 144 7.85 8.44 -4.01
C ASN A 144 8.95 7.41 -4.32
N MET A 145 9.14 6.42 -3.45
CA MET A 145 10.22 5.43 -3.53
C MET A 145 9.75 4.03 -3.13
N ASP A 146 10.65 3.03 -3.21
CA ASP A 146 10.40 1.70 -2.66
C ASP A 146 10.30 1.79 -1.11
N PHE A 147 9.42 1.01 -0.48
CA PHE A 147 9.07 1.16 0.94
C PHE A 147 10.28 1.02 1.90
N ASP A 148 11.21 0.12 1.60
CA ASP A 148 12.44 -0.08 2.36
C ASP A 148 13.38 1.15 2.37
N SER A 149 13.23 2.03 1.37
CA SER A 149 14.03 3.23 1.21
C SER A 149 13.47 4.43 2.00
N VAL A 150 12.22 4.36 2.47
CA VAL A 150 11.49 5.50 3.06
C VAL A 150 12.14 6.03 4.33
N CYS A 151 12.40 5.18 5.33
CA CYS A 151 13.11 5.62 6.55
C CYS A 151 14.58 5.93 6.26
N LEU A 152 15.20 5.18 5.34
CA LEU A 152 16.60 5.37 4.98
C LEU A 152 16.86 6.75 4.36
N SER A 153 15.96 7.23 3.49
CA SER A 153 16.09 8.55 2.86
C SER A 153 16.04 9.69 3.87
N VAL A 154 15.21 9.54 4.92
CA VAL A 154 15.13 10.46 6.05
C VAL A 154 16.40 10.40 6.90
N GLY A 155 16.88 9.20 7.24
CA GLY A 155 18.15 9.04 7.98
C GLY A 155 19.39 9.51 7.20
N GLN A 156 19.29 9.67 5.88
CA GLN A 156 20.31 10.25 5.01
C GLN A 156 20.14 11.75 4.78
N HIS A 157 19.16 12.39 5.43
CA HIS A 157 18.86 13.82 5.31
C HIS A 157 18.45 14.25 3.89
N THR A 158 17.93 13.31 3.09
CA THR A 158 17.43 13.60 1.74
C THR A 158 15.93 13.90 1.73
N CYS A 159 15.23 13.54 2.81
CA CYS A 159 13.83 13.86 3.08
C CYS A 159 13.70 14.25 4.56
N ASP A 160 12.73 15.10 4.88
CA ASP A 160 12.52 15.60 6.25
C ASP A 160 11.66 14.66 7.08
N ILE A 161 10.68 14.02 6.43
CA ILE A 161 9.68 13.20 7.10
C ILE A 161 9.23 12.04 6.21
N ALA A 162 9.04 10.89 6.84
CA ALA A 162 8.53 9.66 6.26
C ALA A 162 7.03 9.51 6.60
N MET A 163 6.18 9.43 5.57
CA MET A 163 4.73 9.30 5.67
C MET A 163 4.25 8.23 4.69
N ALA A 164 4.16 6.98 5.17
CA ALA A 164 3.85 5.81 4.36
C ALA A 164 3.22 4.67 5.18
N GLY A 165 2.21 4.94 6.00
CA GLY A 165 1.59 3.91 6.85
C GLY A 165 2.61 3.19 7.75
N LEU A 166 3.53 3.95 8.34
CA LEU A 166 4.74 3.40 8.94
C LEU A 166 4.50 2.87 10.35
N THR A 167 4.48 1.54 10.48
CA THR A 167 4.58 0.88 11.78
C THR A 167 5.77 1.35 12.62
N VAL A 168 5.54 1.72 13.88
CA VAL A 168 6.60 2.01 14.84
C VAL A 168 7.41 0.73 15.14
N LYS A 169 8.71 0.72 14.80
CA LYS A 169 9.65 -0.39 15.08
C LYS A 169 11.00 0.15 15.55
N GLU A 170 11.68 -0.58 16.44
CA GLU A 170 13.01 -0.19 16.94
C GLU A 170 14.05 -0.01 15.82
N ASP A 171 14.18 -0.94 14.86
CA ASP A 171 15.13 -0.79 13.74
C ASP A 171 14.92 0.50 12.94
N ARG A 172 13.65 0.94 12.80
CA ARG A 172 13.34 2.19 12.09
C ARG A 172 13.80 3.40 12.89
N LYS A 173 13.85 3.33 14.22
CA LYS A 173 14.35 4.41 15.09
C LYS A 173 15.83 4.69 14.93
N GLU A 174 16.58 3.78 14.30
CA GLU A 174 17.97 4.05 13.89
C GLU A 174 18.04 5.16 12.83
N HIS A 175 16.98 5.32 12.03
CA HIS A 175 16.93 6.29 10.93
C HIS A 175 16.06 7.51 11.23
N VAL A 176 15.01 7.35 12.03
CA VAL A 176 14.01 8.40 12.28
C VAL A 176 13.69 8.54 13.77
N ASP A 177 13.13 9.68 14.15
CA ASP A 177 12.37 9.81 15.40
C ASP A 177 10.88 9.79 15.07
N PHE A 178 10.15 8.86 15.69
CA PHE A 178 8.72 8.72 15.43
C PHE A 178 7.90 9.82 16.11
N SER A 179 6.92 10.34 15.38
CA SER A 179 5.83 11.13 15.94
C SER A 179 4.98 10.32 16.92
N THR A 180 4.07 11.00 17.60
CA THR A 180 2.90 10.34 18.20
C THR A 180 2.13 9.56 17.15
N SER A 181 1.59 8.40 17.54
CA SER A 181 0.79 7.57 16.65
C SER A 181 -0.44 8.31 16.13
N TYR A 182 -0.74 8.15 14.85
CA TYR A 182 -1.96 8.67 14.23
C TYR A 182 -3.01 7.60 13.94
N TYR A 183 -2.63 6.32 13.84
CA TYR A 183 -3.52 5.24 13.42
C TYR A 183 -3.10 3.88 14.00
N THR A 184 -4.08 3.03 14.32
CA THR A 184 -3.86 1.63 14.75
C THR A 184 -4.21 0.68 13.61
N ALA A 185 -3.28 -0.19 13.24
CA ALA A 185 -3.36 -1.12 12.13
C ALA A 185 -3.20 -2.58 12.58
N SER A 186 -3.45 -3.48 11.63
CA SER A 186 -3.35 -4.93 11.81
C SER A 186 -3.04 -5.58 10.47
N GLN A 187 -2.37 -6.75 10.48
CA GLN A 187 -2.22 -7.58 9.29
C GLN A 187 -3.45 -8.48 9.07
N LYS A 188 -3.76 -8.77 7.80
CA LYS A 188 -4.79 -9.72 7.36
C LYS A 188 -4.22 -10.76 6.41
N LEU A 189 -4.86 -11.93 6.38
CA LEU A 189 -4.60 -12.96 5.38
C LEU A 189 -5.52 -12.76 4.17
N ILE A 190 -4.98 -12.83 2.97
CA ILE A 190 -5.71 -12.87 1.71
C ILE A 190 -5.53 -14.24 1.08
N VAL A 191 -6.65 -14.80 0.62
CA VAL A 191 -6.74 -16.12 -0.01
C VAL A 191 -7.51 -16.01 -1.34
N THR A 192 -7.53 -17.08 -2.14
CA THR A 192 -8.49 -17.16 -3.24
C THR A 192 -9.90 -17.37 -2.68
N SER A 193 -10.93 -16.83 -3.32
CA SER A 193 -12.32 -16.84 -2.82
C SER A 193 -12.93 -18.25 -2.67
N ASP A 194 -12.38 -19.22 -3.38
CA ASP A 194 -12.74 -20.64 -3.30
C ASP A 194 -12.03 -21.38 -2.15
N ASN A 195 -11.04 -20.76 -1.50
CA ASN A 195 -10.35 -21.33 -0.34
C ASN A 195 -11.32 -21.44 0.85
N LYS A 196 -11.36 -22.62 1.48
CA LYS A 196 -12.20 -22.92 2.66
C LYS A 196 -11.40 -23.27 3.91
N GLU A 197 -10.08 -23.23 3.83
CA GLU A 197 -9.18 -23.70 4.87
C GLU A 197 -9.32 -22.89 6.18
N PHE A 198 -9.57 -21.58 6.06
CA PHE A 198 -9.68 -20.67 7.20
C PHE A 198 -11.13 -20.36 7.58
N ALA A 199 -12.12 -21.05 6.99
CA ALA A 199 -13.54 -20.71 7.16
C ALA A 199 -14.03 -20.85 8.61
N ASP A 200 -13.43 -21.78 9.36
CA ASP A 200 -13.80 -22.07 10.75
C ASP A 200 -12.95 -21.31 11.77
N CYS A 201 -11.92 -20.57 11.33
CA CYS A 201 -11.12 -19.72 12.21
C CYS A 201 -11.99 -18.63 12.85
N LYS A 202 -11.72 -18.31 14.12
CA LYS A 202 -12.42 -17.26 14.88
C LYS A 202 -11.51 -16.17 15.40
N ASP A 203 -10.22 -16.45 15.45
CA ASP A 203 -9.19 -15.57 16.00
C ASP A 203 -7.84 -15.83 15.30
N ALA A 204 -6.86 -14.98 15.60
CA ALA A 204 -5.51 -15.08 15.05
C ALA A 204 -4.86 -16.45 15.37
N ALA A 205 -5.05 -16.96 16.59
CA ALA A 205 -4.45 -18.23 17.03
C ALA A 205 -4.91 -19.42 16.17
N ALA A 206 -6.18 -19.45 15.76
CA ALA A 206 -6.69 -20.47 14.84
C ALA A 206 -6.06 -20.37 13.44
N VAL A 207 -5.86 -19.15 12.93
CA VAL A 207 -5.16 -18.93 11.65
C VAL A 207 -3.71 -19.37 11.76
N GLU A 208 -3.01 -18.96 12.82
CA GLU A 208 -1.63 -19.34 13.09
C GLU A 208 -1.45 -20.84 13.23
N ALA A 209 -2.36 -21.56 13.89
CA ALA A 209 -2.28 -23.00 14.02
C ALA A 209 -2.26 -23.69 12.65
N ILE A 210 -3.06 -23.19 11.70
CA ILE A 210 -3.05 -23.67 10.31
C ILE A 210 -1.71 -23.35 9.65
N LEU A 211 -1.22 -22.11 9.75
CA LEU A 211 0.04 -21.68 9.14
C LEU A 211 1.26 -22.42 9.73
N LYS A 212 1.26 -22.69 11.03
CA LYS A 212 2.29 -23.48 11.76
C LYS A 212 2.30 -24.95 11.34
N ALA A 213 1.19 -25.48 10.84
CA ALA A 213 1.10 -26.84 10.30
C ALA A 213 1.55 -26.96 8.83
N LYS A 214 1.93 -25.85 8.18
CA LYS A 214 2.42 -25.82 6.79
C LYS A 214 3.87 -26.26 6.66
N ASP A 215 4.35 -26.21 5.42
CA ASP A 215 5.74 -26.47 5.06
C ASP A 215 6.23 -25.48 3.98
N LYS A 216 7.50 -25.60 3.59
CA LYS A 216 8.16 -24.72 2.62
C LYS A 216 7.56 -24.77 1.21
N LYS A 217 6.63 -25.69 0.90
CA LYS A 217 5.87 -25.68 -0.36
C LYS A 217 4.74 -24.65 -0.33
N THR A 218 4.28 -24.29 0.86
CA THR A 218 3.32 -23.19 1.04
C THR A 218 4.05 -21.87 0.87
N LYS A 219 3.56 -21.05 -0.07
CA LYS A 219 4.13 -19.74 -0.37
C LYS A 219 3.19 -18.63 0.09
N ILE A 220 3.74 -17.67 0.84
CA ILE A 220 3.01 -16.48 1.29
C ILE A 220 3.66 -15.24 0.67
N GLY A 221 2.88 -14.47 -0.09
CA GLY A 221 3.32 -13.17 -0.59
C GLY A 221 3.19 -12.09 0.47
N VAL A 222 4.18 -11.21 0.55
CA VAL A 222 4.20 -10.07 1.48
C VAL A 222 4.77 -8.84 0.77
N GLN A 223 4.52 -7.64 1.28
CA GLN A 223 5.30 -6.48 0.88
C GLN A 223 6.64 -6.48 1.64
N THR A 224 7.73 -6.22 0.93
CA THR A 224 9.07 -6.22 1.54
C THR A 224 9.21 -5.08 2.56
N GLY A 225 9.77 -5.40 3.73
CA GLY A 225 10.05 -4.44 4.82
C GLY A 225 8.86 -4.13 5.73
N THR A 226 7.70 -4.79 5.55
CA THR A 226 6.48 -4.53 6.33
C THR A 226 6.27 -5.54 7.46
N THR A 227 5.35 -5.22 8.38
CA THR A 227 4.99 -6.12 9.48
C THR A 227 4.50 -7.47 8.97
N GLY A 228 3.81 -7.54 7.82
CA GLY A 228 3.38 -8.80 7.21
C GLY A 228 4.54 -9.74 6.86
N GLN A 229 5.67 -9.20 6.39
CA GLN A 229 6.89 -9.99 6.18
C GLN A 229 7.41 -10.54 7.50
N PHE A 230 7.59 -9.66 8.50
CA PHE A 230 8.13 -10.02 9.81
C PHE A 230 7.24 -11.04 10.54
N TYR A 231 5.92 -10.91 10.41
CA TYR A 231 4.97 -11.87 10.94
C TYR A 231 5.14 -13.27 10.32
N CYS A 232 5.45 -13.33 9.02
CA CYS A 232 5.64 -14.60 8.33
C CYS A 232 7.02 -15.23 8.58
N GLU A 233 8.08 -14.41 8.58
CA GLU A 233 9.48 -14.87 8.70
C GLU A 233 9.93 -15.04 10.15
N GLY A 234 9.27 -14.35 11.08
CA GLY A 234 9.66 -14.22 12.47
C GLY A 234 10.45 -12.95 12.72
N ASP A 235 10.21 -12.34 13.88
CA ASP A 235 10.89 -11.14 14.38
C ASP A 235 10.79 -11.15 15.91
N ALA A 236 11.94 -11.22 16.58
CA ALA A 236 12.01 -11.38 18.03
C ALA A 236 11.54 -10.13 18.79
N ASP A 237 11.71 -8.93 18.21
CA ASP A 237 11.29 -7.68 18.85
C ASP A 237 9.77 -7.59 18.93
N TRP A 238 9.10 -8.17 17.93
CA TRP A 238 7.64 -8.30 17.87
C TRP A 238 7.09 -9.55 18.56
N GLY A 239 7.96 -10.48 18.98
CA GLY A 239 7.55 -11.78 19.51
C GLY A 239 6.92 -12.69 18.46
N PHE A 240 7.25 -12.49 17.18
CA PHE A 240 6.79 -13.34 16.10
C PHE A 240 7.75 -14.52 15.92
N ASP A 241 7.24 -15.74 16.13
CA ASP A 241 8.00 -16.98 15.89
C ASP A 241 8.21 -17.28 14.39
N GLY A 242 7.39 -16.66 13.53
CA GLY A 242 7.29 -16.98 12.11
C GLY A 242 6.59 -18.31 11.84
N PHE A 243 6.52 -18.68 10.55
CA PHE A 243 5.89 -19.92 10.10
C PHE A 243 6.84 -20.78 9.24
N PRO A 244 6.64 -22.11 9.19
CA PRO A 244 7.45 -23.01 8.38
C PRO A 244 7.15 -22.92 6.87
N VAL A 245 6.83 -21.73 6.34
CA VAL A 245 6.45 -21.46 4.95
C VAL A 245 7.59 -20.81 4.16
N THR A 246 7.42 -20.66 2.86
CA THR A 246 8.29 -19.82 2.03
C THR A 246 7.65 -18.45 1.85
N THR A 247 8.26 -17.41 2.43
CA THR A 247 7.84 -16.02 2.24
C THR A 247 8.42 -15.46 0.93
N ILE A 248 7.59 -14.77 0.14
CA ILE A 248 7.98 -14.14 -1.11
C ILE A 248 7.70 -12.64 -1.00
N GLY A 249 8.75 -11.83 -1.07
CA GLY A 249 8.66 -10.37 -1.00
C GLY A 249 8.28 -9.74 -2.33
N TYR A 250 7.43 -8.72 -2.28
CA TYR A 250 7.00 -7.90 -3.40
C TYR A 250 7.19 -6.41 -3.09
N LYS A 251 7.32 -5.60 -4.14
CA LYS A 251 7.43 -4.14 -4.01
C LYS A 251 6.16 -3.48 -3.46
N ASN A 252 4.99 -4.10 -3.67
CA ASN A 252 3.71 -3.64 -3.12
C ASN A 252 2.72 -4.81 -3.02
N GLY A 253 1.68 -4.61 -2.23
CA GLY A 253 0.65 -5.62 -2.00
C GLY A 253 -0.16 -6.02 -3.25
N SER A 254 -0.36 -5.11 -4.19
CA SER A 254 -1.11 -5.41 -5.42
C SER A 254 -0.43 -6.47 -6.28
N LEU A 255 0.90 -6.43 -6.38
CA LEU A 255 1.68 -7.46 -7.08
C LEU A 255 1.57 -8.83 -6.40
N ALA A 256 1.60 -8.87 -5.06
CA ALA A 256 1.42 -10.10 -4.30
C ALA A 256 0.03 -10.73 -4.55
N VAL A 257 -1.04 -9.92 -4.51
CA VAL A 257 -2.40 -10.41 -4.76
C VAL A 257 -2.59 -10.85 -6.22
N GLN A 258 -2.00 -10.15 -7.19
CA GLN A 258 -2.00 -10.62 -8.59
C GLN A 258 -1.32 -11.97 -8.73
N ASP A 259 -0.20 -12.20 -8.05
CA ASP A 259 0.55 -13.45 -8.14
C ASP A 259 -0.16 -14.63 -7.43
N LEU A 260 -0.88 -14.34 -6.35
CA LEU A 260 -1.83 -15.26 -5.73
C LEU A 260 -2.90 -15.73 -6.73
N LEU A 261 -3.48 -14.80 -7.49
CA LEU A 261 -4.53 -15.11 -8.46
C LEU A 261 -4.01 -15.83 -9.71
N ASN A 262 -2.74 -15.65 -10.03
CA ASN A 262 -2.03 -16.43 -11.05
C ASN A 262 -1.70 -17.87 -10.58
N GLY A 263 -1.94 -18.19 -9.30
CA GLY A 263 -1.70 -19.52 -8.73
C GLY A 263 -0.25 -19.76 -8.31
N ASN A 264 0.58 -18.72 -8.25
CA ASN A 264 1.99 -18.83 -7.86
C ASN A 264 2.20 -18.76 -6.35
N LEU A 265 1.22 -18.23 -5.61
CA LEU A 265 1.19 -18.16 -4.14
C LEU A 265 0.00 -18.94 -3.59
N ASN A 266 0.11 -19.36 -2.33
CA ASN A 266 -1.00 -19.94 -1.58
C ASN A 266 -1.81 -18.86 -0.88
N TYR A 267 -1.13 -17.92 -0.22
CA TYR A 267 -1.73 -16.84 0.55
C TYR A 267 -0.94 -15.53 0.36
N VAL A 268 -1.51 -14.43 0.84
CA VAL A 268 -0.83 -13.14 0.95
C VAL A 268 -1.11 -12.56 2.34
N VAL A 269 -0.13 -11.91 2.97
CA VAL A 269 -0.30 -11.17 4.24
C VAL A 269 0.04 -9.70 4.03
N ILE A 270 -0.94 -8.83 4.24
CA ILE A 270 -0.87 -7.37 4.08
C ILE A 270 -1.74 -6.71 5.16
N ASP A 271 -1.43 -5.48 5.51
CA ASP A 271 -2.21 -4.57 6.35
C ASP A 271 -3.71 -4.52 5.99
N SER A 272 -4.57 -4.41 7.00
CA SER A 272 -5.99 -4.71 6.90
C SER A 272 -6.76 -3.82 5.93
N ALA A 273 -6.57 -2.52 6.02
CA ALA A 273 -7.20 -1.56 5.12
C ALA A 273 -6.73 -1.74 3.66
N PRO A 274 -5.42 -1.80 3.37
CA PRO A 274 -4.93 -2.10 2.03
C PRO A 274 -5.34 -3.46 1.49
N ALA A 275 -5.37 -4.51 2.32
CA ALA A 275 -5.82 -5.84 1.91
C ALA A 275 -7.25 -5.79 1.34
N LYS A 276 -8.14 -5.02 1.98
CA LYS A 276 -9.49 -4.79 1.49
C LYS A 276 -9.50 -4.00 0.18
N CYS A 277 -8.85 -2.83 0.13
CA CYS A 277 -8.82 -1.97 -1.06
C CYS A 277 -8.26 -2.70 -2.29
N ILE A 278 -7.11 -3.36 -2.14
CA ILE A 278 -6.44 -4.12 -3.19
C ILE A 278 -7.33 -5.25 -3.70
N THR A 279 -7.92 -6.04 -2.79
CA THR A 279 -8.79 -7.16 -3.14
C THR A 279 -10.02 -6.68 -3.91
N GLU A 280 -10.67 -5.61 -3.45
CA GLU A 280 -11.83 -5.04 -4.13
C GLU A 280 -11.48 -4.49 -5.52
N ALA A 281 -10.38 -3.74 -5.64
CA ALA A 281 -9.93 -3.15 -6.90
C ALA A 281 -9.59 -4.23 -7.94
N ILE A 282 -8.77 -5.20 -7.57
CA ILE A 282 -8.37 -6.30 -8.46
C ILE A 282 -9.59 -7.12 -8.90
N ASN A 283 -10.49 -7.45 -7.98
CA ASN A 283 -11.70 -8.22 -8.31
C ASN A 283 -12.66 -7.48 -9.25
N LYS A 284 -12.66 -6.13 -9.25
CA LYS A 284 -13.46 -5.30 -10.18
C LYS A 284 -12.87 -5.23 -11.59
N MET A 285 -11.56 -5.46 -11.74
CA MET A 285 -10.85 -5.39 -13.03
C MET A 285 -10.89 -6.69 -13.85
N GLN A 286 -11.34 -7.79 -13.26
CA GLN A 286 -11.34 -9.12 -13.88
C GLN A 286 -12.48 -9.36 -14.88
#